data_AF-A0A2M9ZNH7-F1
#
_entry.id   AF-A0A2M9ZNH7-F1
#
_cell.length_a   1.000
_cell.length_b   1.000
_cell.length_c   1.000
_cell.angle_alpha   90.00
_cell.angle_beta   90.00
_cell.angle_gamma   90.00
#
_symmetry.space_group_name_H-M   'P 1'
#
loop_
_entity.id
_entity.type
_entity.pdbx_description
1 polymer ?
#
loop_
_entity_poly.entity_id
_entity_poly.type
_entity_poly.pdbx_seq_one_letter_code
_entity_poly.pdbx_strand_id
1 'polypeptide(L)'
;MKFLKLKKPLTPFQLLFLIPLSLLLFSFLIGETVRLYRVHSENSYASELPEIDRLFNLLSVEDMFRKYGYGFREKMGDDELRSTGLERVSIWEETIPRFFLFLTIVLYPGYRLSIYIYDLLIKEAHRKV
;
A
#
# COMPACT_ATOMS: atom_id res chain seq x y z
N MET A 1 22.97 -28.68 -10.93
CA MET A 1 21.73 -27.87 -10.88
C MET A 1 21.25 -27.63 -12.31
N LYS A 2 20.09 -28.17 -12.68
CA LYS A 2 19.49 -27.94 -14.00
C LYS A 2 18.88 -26.53 -13.98
N PHE A 3 19.50 -25.59 -14.69
CA PHE A 3 18.84 -24.32 -15.01
C PHE A 3 17.56 -24.66 -15.79
N LEU A 4 16.41 -24.39 -15.18
CA LEU A 4 15.11 -24.43 -15.85
C LEU A 4 15.21 -23.51 -17.07
N LYS A 5 15.33 -24.10 -18.27
CA LYS A 5 15.21 -23.36 -19.53
C LYS A 5 13.81 -22.76 -19.55
N LEU A 6 13.69 -21.47 -19.25
CA LEU A 6 12.46 -20.70 -19.44
C LEU A 6 12.02 -20.90 -20.90
N LYS A 7 10.93 -21.65 -21.12
CA LYS A 7 10.56 -22.17 -22.44
C LYS A 7 10.01 -21.12 -23.42
N LYS A 8 9.91 -19.85 -23.04
CA LYS A 8 9.63 -18.70 -23.93
C LYS A 8 10.28 -17.44 -23.33
N PRO A 9 10.93 -16.57 -24.13
CA PRO A 9 11.38 -15.27 -23.63
C PRO A 9 10.16 -14.48 -23.13
N LEU A 10 10.29 -13.83 -21.98
CA LEU A 10 9.25 -12.94 -21.49
C LEU A 10 9.00 -11.84 -22.52
N THR A 11 7.74 -11.60 -22.85
CA THR A 11 7.41 -10.45 -23.70
C THR A 11 7.64 -9.15 -22.92
N PRO A 12 7.99 -8.04 -23.58
CA PRO A 12 8.09 -6.74 -22.92
C PRO A 12 6.82 -6.38 -22.13
N PHE A 13 5.65 -6.79 -22.62
CA PHE A 13 4.37 -6.65 -21.92
C PHE A 13 4.30 -7.45 -20.61
N GLN A 14 4.81 -8.69 -20.59
CA GLN A 14 4.85 -9.48 -19.37
C GLN A 14 5.74 -8.84 -18.30
N LEU A 15 6.89 -8.28 -18.69
CA LEU A 15 7.77 -7.54 -17.78
C LEU A 15 7.08 -6.28 -17.23
N LEU A 16 6.40 -5.54 -18.10
CA LEU A 16 5.66 -4.32 -17.76
C LEU A 16 4.58 -4.56 -16.68
N PHE A 17 4.01 -5.76 -16.62
CA PHE A 17 3.01 -6.13 -15.62
C PHE A 17 3.60 -6.87 -14.41
N LEU A 18 4.52 -7.83 -14.63
CA LEU A 18 5.10 -8.64 -13.57
C LEU A 18 5.97 -7.83 -12.61
N ILE A 19 6.70 -6.82 -13.10
CA ILE A 19 7.55 -5.99 -12.23
C ILE A 19 6.69 -5.21 -11.21
N PRO A 20 5.71 -4.38 -11.62
CA PRO A 20 4.80 -3.72 -10.68
C PRO A 20 4.05 -4.68 -9.77
N LEU A 21 3.60 -5.82 -10.30
CA LEU A 21 2.92 -6.84 -9.49
C LEU A 21 3.85 -7.43 -8.42
N SER A 22 5.11 -7.72 -8.76
CA SER A 22 6.07 -8.22 -7.78
C SER A 22 6.36 -7.18 -6.70
N LEU A 23 6.52 -5.91 -7.08
CA LEU A 23 6.70 -4.79 -6.14
C LEU A 23 5.45 -4.58 -5.26
N LEU A 24 4.26 -4.78 -5.80
CA LEU A 24 3.01 -4.78 -5.02
C LEU A 24 3.04 -5.86 -3.94
N LEU A 25 3.39 -7.10 -4.30
CA LEU A 25 3.47 -8.19 -3.33
C LEU A 25 4.52 -7.92 -2.25
N PHE A 26 5.72 -7.46 -2.64
CA PHE A 26 6.76 -7.10 -1.70
C PHE A 26 6.36 -5.93 -0.79
N SER A 27 5.74 -4.89 -1.34
CA SER A 27 5.27 -3.75 -0.54
C SER A 27 4.18 -4.15 0.44
N PHE A 28 3.27 -5.05 0.06
CA PHE A 28 2.25 -5.57 0.96
C PHE A 28 2.87 -6.34 2.14
N LEU A 29 3.87 -7.18 1.87
CA LEU A 29 4.59 -7.89 2.93
C LEU A 29 5.31 -6.94 3.89
N ILE A 30 5.97 -5.91 3.35
CA ILE A 30 6.63 -4.89 4.17
C ILE A 30 5.60 -4.11 5.00
N GLY A 31 4.50 -3.69 4.38
CA GLY A 31 3.43 -2.94 5.05
C GLY A 31 2.80 -3.72 6.19
N GLU A 32 2.46 -5.00 5.97
CA GLU A 32 1.96 -5.86 7.03
C GLU A 32 2.99 -6.13 8.13
N THR A 33 4.28 -6.25 7.78
CA THR A 33 5.34 -6.37 8.80
C THR A 33 5.44 -5.13 9.68
N VAL A 34 5.38 -3.93 9.09
CA VAL A 34 5.39 -2.66 9.83
C VAL A 34 4.14 -2.55 10.71
N ARG A 35 2.97 -2.93 10.18
CA ARG A 35 1.72 -2.96 10.93
C ARG A 35 1.79 -3.92 12.10
N LEU A 36 2.37 -5.11 11.93
CA LEU A 36 2.55 -6.09 13.00
C LEU A 36 3.49 -5.56 14.07
N TYR A 37 4.59 -4.91 13.68
CA TYR A 37 5.51 -4.27 14.62
C TYR A 37 4.80 -3.19 15.45
N ARG A 38 4.00 -2.34 14.80
CA ARG A 38 3.21 -1.29 15.46
C ARG A 38 2.16 -1.85 16.42
N VAL A 39 1.41 -2.88 16.00
CA VAL A 39 0.43 -3.53 16.88
C VAL A 39 1.13 -4.19 18.06
N HIS A 40 2.32 -4.77 17.83
CA HIS A 40 3.12 -5.36 18.90
C HIS A 40 3.62 -4.32 19.91
N SER A 41 4.10 -3.16 19.46
CA SER A 41 4.52 -2.08 20.36
C SER A 41 3.34 -1.49 21.14
N GLU A 42 2.21 -1.23 20.49
CA GLU A 42 0.96 -0.78 21.14
C GLU A 42 0.50 -1.77 22.22
N ASN A 43 0.50 -3.08 21.92
CA ASN A 43 0.12 -4.11 22.89
C ASN A 43 1.12 -4.23 24.03
N SER A 44 2.42 -4.05 23.76
CA SER A 44 3.45 -4.12 24.79
C SER A 44 3.27 -2.97 25.79
N TYR A 45 3.07 -1.75 25.27
CA TYR A 45 2.74 -0.58 26.09
C TYR A 45 1.46 -0.80 26.92
N ALA A 46 0.40 -1.32 26.30
CA ALA A 46 -0.85 -1.61 27.00
C ALA A 46 -0.69 -2.70 28.08
N SER A 47 0.21 -3.66 27.89
CA SER A 47 0.44 -4.75 28.85
C SER A 47 1.17 -4.32 30.12
N GLU A 48 1.97 -3.25 30.04
CA GLU A 48 2.68 -2.65 31.18
C GLU A 48 1.76 -1.79 32.05
N LEU A 49 0.62 -1.33 31.51
CA LEU A 49 -0.32 -0.51 32.24
C LEU A 49 -1.14 -1.32 33.27
N PRO A 50 -1.48 -0.73 34.43
CA PRO A 50 -2.50 -1.24 35.33
C PRO A 50 -3.85 -1.47 34.63
N GLU A 51 -4.67 -2.39 35.14
CA GLU A 51 -5.97 -2.74 34.53
C GLU A 51 -6.91 -1.53 34.34
N ILE A 52 -6.91 -0.61 35.31
CA ILE A 52 -7.72 0.61 35.27
C ILE A 52 -7.25 1.52 34.11
N ASP A 53 -5.95 1.71 33.97
CA ASP A 53 -5.37 2.56 32.92
C ASP A 53 -5.59 1.96 31.53
N ARG A 54 -5.58 0.62 31.39
CA ARG A 54 -5.99 -0.04 30.14
C ARG A 54 -7.43 0.24 29.78
N LEU A 55 -8.34 0.20 30.76
CA LEU A 55 -9.75 0.51 30.57
C LEU A 55 -9.94 1.96 30.12
N PHE A 56 -9.23 2.91 30.72
CA PHE A 56 -9.22 4.31 30.27
C PHE A 56 -8.67 4.47 28.85
N ASN A 57 -7.60 3.74 28.48
CA ASN A 57 -7.08 3.76 27.12
C ASN A 57 -8.07 3.18 26.09
N LEU A 58 -8.78 2.12 26.43
CA LEU A 58 -9.82 1.56 25.55
C LEU A 58 -10.94 2.57 25.30
N LEU A 59 -11.40 3.25 26.36
CA LEU A 59 -12.41 4.29 26.26
C LEU A 59 -11.92 5.49 25.45
N SER A 60 -10.67 5.91 25.64
CA SER A 60 -10.09 7.03 24.90
C SER A 60 -9.95 6.70 23.40
N VAL A 61 -9.56 5.47 23.05
CA VAL A 61 -9.54 5.01 21.65
C VAL A 61 -10.94 5.00 21.04
N GLU A 62 -11.96 4.56 21.78
CA GLU A 62 -13.35 4.58 21.31
C GLU A 62 -13.84 6.02 21.07
N ASP A 63 -13.55 6.93 21.99
CA ASP A 63 -13.90 8.34 21.85
C ASP A 63 -13.25 8.97 20.62
N MET A 64 -11.99 8.61 20.35
CA MET A 64 -11.29 9.09 19.16
C MET A 64 -11.84 8.52 17.86
N PHE A 65 -12.26 7.24 17.87
CA PHE A 65 -12.99 6.67 16.75
C PHE A 65 -14.32 7.38 16.52
N ARG A 66 -15.07 7.71 17.58
CA ARG A 66 -16.32 8.48 17.47
C ARG A 66 -16.08 9.90 16.96
N LYS A 67 -15.00 10.55 17.40
CA LYS A 67 -14.64 11.93 17.00
C LYS A 67 -14.23 12.04 15.53
N TYR A 68 -13.41 11.12 15.03
CA TYR A 68 -12.76 11.26 13.73
C TYR A 68 -13.19 10.21 12.68
N GLY A 69 -13.89 9.15 13.10
CA GLY A 69 -14.37 8.06 12.26
C GLY A 69 -13.26 7.15 11.73
N TYR A 70 -13.48 6.57 10.54
CA TYR A 70 -12.46 5.78 9.86
C TYR A 70 -11.19 6.60 9.60
N GLY A 71 -10.04 5.97 9.82
CA GLY A 71 -8.73 6.62 9.70
C GLY A 71 -8.45 7.64 10.81
N PHE A 72 -9.11 7.54 11.97
CA PHE A 72 -8.93 8.48 13.08
C PHE A 72 -7.45 8.70 13.46
N ARG A 73 -6.63 7.65 13.40
CA ARG A 73 -5.18 7.68 13.69
C ARG A 73 -4.39 8.68 12.86
N GLU A 74 -4.75 8.87 11.59
CA GLU A 74 -4.06 9.85 10.73
C GLU A 74 -4.48 11.29 11.05
N LYS A 75 -5.71 11.45 11.55
CA LYS A 75 -6.32 12.75 11.87
C LYS A 75 -5.97 13.24 13.28
N MET A 76 -5.48 12.35 14.13
CA MET A 76 -5.03 12.68 15.49
C MET A 76 -3.77 13.55 15.48
N GLY A 77 -3.74 14.51 16.40
CA GLY A 77 -2.51 15.21 16.78
C GLY A 77 -1.58 14.31 17.59
N ASP A 78 -0.32 14.71 17.71
CA ASP A 78 0.69 13.91 18.43
C ASP A 78 0.37 13.76 19.93
N ASP A 79 -0.30 14.74 20.54
CA ASP A 79 -0.76 14.67 21.93
C ASP A 79 -1.91 13.67 22.11
N GLU A 80 -2.84 13.59 21.14
CA GLU A 80 -3.96 12.64 21.14
C GLU A 80 -3.47 11.19 20.90
N LEU A 81 -2.42 11.03 20.09
CA LEU A 81 -1.77 9.72 19.90
C LEU A 81 -1.07 9.26 21.19
N ARG A 82 -0.33 10.16 21.85
CA ARG A 82 0.34 9.85 23.12
C ARG A 82 -0.65 9.51 24.22
N SER A 83 -1.76 10.23 24.33
CA SER A 83 -2.75 10.01 25.39
C SER A 83 -3.56 8.72 25.22
N THR A 84 -3.62 8.18 24.00
CA THR A 84 -4.30 6.91 23.68
C THR A 84 -3.34 5.71 23.61
N GLY A 85 -2.04 5.95 23.73
CA GLY A 85 -1.01 4.92 23.53
C GLY A 85 -0.96 4.37 22.10
N LEU A 86 -1.51 5.11 21.13
CA LEU A 86 -1.56 4.70 19.73
C LEU A 86 -0.36 5.25 18.95
N GLU A 87 0.17 4.43 18.05
CA GLU A 87 1.18 4.88 17.10
C GLU A 87 0.54 5.36 15.80
N ARG A 88 1.22 6.31 15.15
CA ARG A 88 0.84 6.84 13.85
C ARG A 88 0.98 5.74 12.80
N VAL A 89 0.02 5.67 11.88
CA VAL A 89 0.10 4.75 10.74
C VAL A 89 1.26 5.17 9.85
N SER A 90 2.15 4.23 9.57
CA SER A 90 3.30 4.49 8.70
C SER A 90 2.87 4.53 7.23
N ILE A 91 3.51 5.39 6.44
CA ILE A 91 3.32 5.47 4.98
C ILE A 91 3.60 4.11 4.30
N TRP A 92 4.47 3.31 4.91
CA TRP A 92 4.80 1.96 4.46
C TRP A 92 3.67 0.95 4.66
N GLU A 93 2.76 1.17 5.61
CA GLU A 93 1.63 0.27 5.90
C GLU A 93 0.57 0.34 4.79
N GLU A 94 0.21 1.54 4.34
CA GLU A 94 -0.94 1.72 3.44
C GLU A 94 -0.62 2.38 2.10
N THR A 95 0.16 3.46 2.11
CA THR A 95 0.35 4.32 0.91
C THR A 95 1.16 3.62 -0.17
N ILE A 96 2.25 2.95 0.20
CA ILE A 96 3.13 2.27 -0.76
C ILE A 96 2.45 1.07 -1.42
N PRO A 97 1.78 0.17 -0.68
CA PRO A 97 0.97 -0.89 -1.30
C PRO A 97 -0.12 -0.34 -2.22
N ARG A 98 -0.84 0.71 -1.80
CA ARG A 98 -1.88 1.36 -2.64
C ARG A 98 -1.29 1.95 -3.91
N PHE A 99 -0.11 2.55 -3.85
CA PHE A 99 0.59 3.09 -5.02
C PHE A 99 0.90 2.00 -6.05
N PHE A 100 1.50 0.88 -5.63
CA PHE A 100 1.81 -0.22 -6.54
C PHE A 100 0.55 -0.93 -7.07
N LEU A 101 -0.52 -0.96 -6.27
CA LEU A 101 -1.83 -1.46 -6.71
C LEU A 101 -2.39 -0.59 -7.83
N PHE A 102 -2.40 0.73 -7.61
CA PHE A 102 -2.83 1.71 -8.61
C PHE A 102 -2.00 1.60 -9.89
N LEU A 103 -0.67 1.54 -9.74
CA LEU A 103 0.25 1.38 -10.85
C LEU A 103 -0.12 0.14 -11.68
N THR A 104 -0.29 -1.01 -11.03
CA THR A 104 -0.66 -2.28 -11.68
C THR A 104 -1.99 -2.19 -12.44
N ILE A 105 -2.99 -1.50 -11.88
CA ILE A 105 -4.30 -1.31 -12.51
C ILE A 105 -4.21 -0.40 -13.73
N VAL A 106 -3.45 0.70 -13.67
CA VAL A 106 -3.38 1.72 -14.73
C VAL A 106 -2.47 1.31 -15.89
N LEU A 107 -1.46 0.47 -15.64
CA LEU A 107 -0.49 0.07 -16.65
C LEU A 107 -1.10 -0.65 -17.86
N TYR A 108 -2.08 -1.53 -17.63
CA TYR A 108 -2.74 -2.25 -18.72
C TYR A 108 -3.53 -1.33 -19.67
N PRO A 109 -4.49 -0.51 -19.20
CA PRO A 109 -5.19 0.43 -20.08
C PRO A 109 -4.24 1.47 -20.67
N GLY A 110 -3.22 1.93 -19.92
CA GLY A 110 -2.21 2.85 -20.43
C GLY A 110 -1.42 2.28 -21.61
N TYR A 111 -0.98 1.02 -21.52
CA TYR A 111 -0.30 0.32 -22.61
C TYR A 111 -1.20 0.11 -23.84
N ARG A 112 -2.48 -0.21 -23.64
CA ARG A 112 -3.44 -0.36 -24.75
C ARG A 112 -3.70 0.97 -25.45
N LEU A 113 -3.84 2.06 -24.70
CA LEU A 113 -4.00 3.41 -25.25
C LEU A 113 -2.76 3.87 -26.01
N SER A 114 -1.55 3.57 -25.52
CA SER A 114 -0.33 3.97 -26.22
C SER A 114 -0.17 3.27 -27.57
N ILE A 115 -0.49 1.97 -27.66
CA ILE A 115 -0.54 1.25 -28.95
C ILE A 115 -1.56 1.90 -29.88
N TYR A 116 -2.77 2.20 -29.39
CA TYR A 116 -3.82 2.80 -30.20
C TYR A 116 -3.43 4.17 -30.76
N ILE A 117 -2.80 5.02 -29.94
CA ILE A 117 -2.28 6.32 -30.38
C ILE A 117 -1.15 6.16 -31.41
N TYR A 118 -0.25 5.20 -31.19
CA TYR A 118 0.84 4.91 -32.13
C TYR A 118 0.30 4.46 -33.50
N ASP A 119 -0.69 3.57 -33.52
CA ASP A 119 -1.33 3.11 -34.76
C ASP A 119 -2.06 4.24 -35.50
N LEU A 120 -2.69 5.16 -34.78
CA LEU A 120 -3.31 6.35 -35.37
C LEU A 120 -2.27 7.26 -36.03
N LEU A 121 -1.16 7.54 -35.34
CA LEU A 121 -0.09 8.39 -35.85
C LEU A 121 0.54 7.80 -37.13
N ILE A 122 0.77 6.48 -37.17
CA ILE A 122 1.27 5.80 -38.37
C ILE A 122 0.30 5.90 -39.53
N LYS A 123 -1.00 5.65 -39.30
CA LYS A 123 -2.03 5.74 -40.34
C LYS A 123 -2.12 7.15 -40.91
N GLU A 124 -1.99 8.17 -40.07
CA GLU A 124 -2.02 9.56 -40.51
C GLU A 124 -0.77 9.94 -41.31
N ALA A 125 0.41 9.44 -40.91
CA ALA A 125 1.64 9.63 -41.66
C ALA A 125 1.57 9.01 -43.07
N HIS A 126 1.03 7.79 -43.20
CA HIS A 126 0.84 7.14 -44.49
C HIS A 126 -0.23 7.79 -45.39
N ARG A 127 -1.17 8.55 -44.82
CA ARG A 127 -2.21 9.26 -45.57
C ARG A 127 -1.72 10.58 -46.19
N LYS A 128 -0.58 11.09 -45.73
CA LYS A 128 0.04 12.34 -46.19
C LYS A 128 1.13 12.11 -47.26
N VAL A 129 1.43 10.85 -47.60
CA VAL A 129 2.32 10.44 -48.70
C VAL A 129 1.46 10.05 -49.90
#